data_AF-A0A8T3TM46-F1
#
_entry.id   AF-A0A8T3TM46-F1
#
_cell.length_a   1.000
_cell.length_b   1.000
_cell.length_c   1.000
_cell.angle_alpha   90.00
_cell.angle_beta   90.00
_cell.angle_gamma   90.00
#
_symmetry.space_group_name_H-M   'P 1'
#
loop_
_entity.id
_entity.type
_entity.pdbx_description
1 polymer ?
#
loop_
_entity_poly.entity_id
_entity_poly.type
_entity_poly.pdbx_seq_one_letter_code
_entity_poly.pdbx_strand_id
1 'polypeptide(L)'
;MHRADQRHGLDVLRSLRQAGHDDPELLLAGLLHDAGKGPQVGLWHRVAWSLGERYGRRIARVASRLPGFAAAFARIAQHADRSATLARAAGCTPRTAELIRNQAAPLDPVHGEALRLADEAN
;
A
#
# COMPACT_ATOMS: atom_id res chain seq x y z
N MET A 1 -8.29 5.06 -10.41
CA MET A 1 -7.77 5.51 -9.10
C MET A 1 -8.71 6.59 -8.57
N HIS A 2 -9.21 6.45 -7.34
CA HIS A 2 -10.11 7.43 -6.75
C HIS A 2 -9.33 8.68 -6.30
N ARG A 3 -9.97 9.85 -6.20
CA ARG A 3 -9.30 11.09 -5.75
C ARG A 3 -8.69 10.96 -4.34
N ALA A 4 -9.34 10.18 -3.48
CA ALA A 4 -8.82 9.88 -2.14
C ALA A 4 -7.49 9.10 -2.22
N ASP A 5 -7.40 8.08 -3.08
CA ASP A 5 -6.17 7.30 -3.26
C ASP A 5 -5.03 8.18 -3.84
N GLN A 6 -5.37 9.14 -4.71
CA GLN A 6 -4.39 10.11 -5.24
C GLN A 6 -3.87 11.04 -4.14
N ARG A 7 -4.78 11.48 -3.27
CA ARG A 7 -4.40 12.31 -2.13
C ARG A 7 -3.53 11.54 -1.14
N HIS A 8 -3.91 10.30 -0.84
CA HIS A 8 -3.14 9.38 0.00
C HIS A 8 -1.71 9.21 -0.50
N GLY A 9 -1.52 8.87 -1.78
CA GLY A 9 -0.17 8.73 -2.37
C GLY A 9 0.66 10.02 -2.29
N LEU A 10 0.03 11.20 -2.40
CA LEU A 10 0.71 12.49 -2.22
C LEU A 10 1.07 12.78 -0.76
N ASP A 11 0.23 12.37 0.19
CA ASP A 11 0.48 12.54 1.61
C ASP A 11 1.60 11.58 2.09
N VAL A 12 1.63 10.34 1.60
CA VAL A 12 2.76 9.39 1.81
C VAL A 12 4.06 9.95 1.23
N LEU A 13 4.03 10.47 0.00
CA LEU A 13 5.20 11.13 -0.61
C LEU A 13 5.67 12.34 0.22
N ARG A 14 4.75 13.13 0.77
CA ARG A 14 5.09 14.25 1.66
C ARG A 14 5.75 13.74 2.94
N SER A 15 5.21 12.70 3.58
CA SER A 15 5.78 12.13 4.80
C SER A 15 7.19 11.58 4.57
N LEU A 16 7.43 10.88 3.44
CA LEU A 16 8.75 10.38 3.08
C LEU A 16 9.78 11.52 2.94
N ARG A 17 9.40 12.60 2.26
CA ARG A 17 10.27 13.79 2.13
C ARG A 17 10.52 14.49 3.46
N GLN A 18 9.50 14.61 4.30
CA GLN A 18 9.64 15.21 5.64
C GLN A 18 10.54 14.37 6.56
N ALA A 19 10.57 13.05 6.36
CA ALA A 19 11.49 12.14 7.03
C ALA A 19 12.93 12.18 6.46
N GLY A 20 13.18 13.00 5.42
CA GLY A 20 14.52 13.17 4.83
C GLY A 20 14.86 12.15 3.74
N HIS A 21 13.88 11.42 3.20
CA HIS A 21 14.10 10.53 2.07
C HIS A 21 14.02 11.25 0.73
N ASP A 22 15.13 11.24 -0.01
CA ASP A 22 15.24 11.82 -1.35
C ASP A 22 15.43 10.77 -2.46
N ASP A 23 15.44 9.47 -2.12
CA ASP A 23 15.56 8.40 -3.10
C ASP A 23 14.36 8.43 -4.07
N PRO A 24 14.57 8.71 -5.37
CA PRO A 24 13.49 8.83 -6.34
C PRO A 24 12.67 7.55 -6.48
N GLU A 25 13.29 6.37 -6.32
CA GLU A 25 12.60 5.08 -6.44
C GLU A 25 11.66 4.84 -5.25
N LEU A 26 12.09 5.25 -4.05
CA LEU A 26 11.25 5.22 -2.84
C LEU A 26 10.07 6.21 -2.95
N LEU A 27 10.32 7.42 -3.43
CA LEU A 27 9.26 8.42 -3.62
C LEU A 27 8.25 7.98 -4.68
N LEU A 28 8.71 7.42 -5.80
CA LEU A 28 7.83 6.85 -6.83
C LEU A 28 7.04 5.65 -6.30
N ALA A 29 7.67 4.80 -5.48
CA ALA A 29 6.97 3.71 -4.80
C ALA A 29 5.85 4.26 -3.92
N GLY A 30 6.14 5.24 -3.06
CA GLY A 30 5.15 5.92 -2.21
C GLY A 30 4.00 6.55 -2.97
N LEU A 31 4.25 7.15 -4.14
CA LEU A 31 3.20 7.77 -4.94
C LEU A 31 2.30 6.74 -5.66
N LEU A 32 2.88 5.63 -6.12
CA LEU A 32 2.22 4.67 -7.01
C LEU A 32 1.76 3.38 -6.33
N HIS A 33 2.07 3.19 -5.04
CA HIS A 33 1.79 1.94 -4.34
C HIS A 33 0.32 1.53 -4.38
N ASP A 34 -0.58 2.51 -4.50
CA ASP A 34 -2.02 2.33 -4.55
C ASP A 34 -2.64 2.42 -5.95
N ALA A 35 -1.85 2.57 -7.01
CA ALA A 35 -2.35 2.71 -8.37
C ALA A 35 -3.18 1.51 -8.86
N GLY A 36 -2.92 0.31 -8.33
CA GLY A 36 -3.63 -0.93 -8.59
C GLY A 36 -4.98 -1.08 -7.87
N LYS A 37 -5.34 -0.14 -6.99
CA LYS A 37 -6.68 -0.06 -6.38
C LYS A 37 -7.68 0.39 -7.47
N GLY A 38 -8.23 -0.59 -8.18
CA GLY A 38 -9.27 -0.36 -9.20
C GLY A 38 -10.51 0.36 -8.62
N PRO A 39 -11.40 0.90 -9.47
CA PRO A 39 -12.58 1.66 -9.02
C PRO A 39 -13.55 0.90 -8.09
N GLN A 40 -13.49 -0.43 -8.05
CA GLN A 40 -14.30 -1.29 -7.15
C GLN A 40 -13.75 -1.39 -5.72
N VAL A 41 -12.57 -0.84 -5.44
CA VAL A 41 -11.84 -1.00 -4.18
C VAL A 41 -12.22 0.07 -3.13
N GLY A 42 -12.95 1.12 -3.51
CA GLY A 42 -13.40 2.18 -2.60
C GLY A 42 -14.37 1.72 -1.50
N LEU A 43 -15.12 0.64 -1.74
CA LEU A 43 -16.05 0.09 -0.73
C LEU A 43 -15.29 -0.72 0.34
N TRP A 44 -14.31 -1.52 -0.08
CA TRP A 44 -13.54 -2.38 0.82
C TRP A 44 -12.56 -1.59 1.70
N HIS A 45 -12.02 -0.46 1.23
CA HIS A 45 -11.22 0.43 2.09
C HIS A 45 -12.04 1.07 3.20
N ARG A 46 -13.29 1.50 2.93
CA ARG A 46 -14.16 2.01 4.00
C ARG A 46 -14.50 0.93 5.00
N VAL A 47 -14.75 -0.30 4.54
CA VAL A 47 -15.02 -1.44 5.43
C VAL A 47 -13.77 -1.81 6.22
N ALA A 48 -12.58 -1.83 5.61
CA ALA A 48 -11.32 -2.15 6.27
C ALA A 48 -10.88 -1.05 7.26
N TRP A 49 -11.04 0.23 6.91
CA TRP A 49 -10.85 1.37 7.81
C TRP A 49 -11.84 1.34 8.97
N SER A 50 -13.13 1.14 8.69
CA SER A 50 -14.16 1.02 9.73
C SER A 50 -13.98 -0.21 10.62
N LEU A 51 -13.50 -1.34 10.08
CA LEU A 51 -13.12 -2.50 10.89
C LEU A 51 -11.83 -2.24 11.67
N GLY A 52 -10.87 -1.54 11.08
CA GLY A 52 -9.57 -1.22 11.68
C GLY A 52 -9.67 -0.29 12.87
N GLU A 53 -10.39 0.82 12.72
CA GLU A 53 -10.68 1.78 13.81
C GLU A 53 -11.51 1.13 14.93
N ARG A 54 -12.45 0.24 14.59
CA ARG A 54 -13.45 -0.24 15.56
C ARG A 54 -13.06 -1.52 16.29
N TYR A 55 -12.20 -2.37 15.73
CA TYR A 55 -11.97 -3.72 16.27
C TYR A 55 -10.51 -4.05 16.66
N GLY A 56 -9.54 -3.18 16.35
CA GLY A 56 -8.15 -3.33 16.78
C GLY A 56 -7.40 -4.51 16.16
N ARG A 57 -6.05 -4.42 16.11
CA ARG A 57 -5.14 -5.36 15.42
C ARG A 57 -5.32 -6.85 15.81
N ARG A 58 -5.97 -7.16 16.94
CA ARG A 58 -6.21 -8.55 17.41
C ARG A 58 -7.35 -9.25 16.67
N ILE A 59 -8.41 -8.55 16.28
CA ILE A 59 -9.57 -9.16 15.61
C ILE A 59 -9.26 -9.44 14.14
N ALA A 60 -8.48 -8.58 13.47
CA ALA A 60 -7.97 -8.85 12.12
C ALA A 60 -7.17 -10.17 12.02
N ARG A 61 -6.40 -10.51 13.06
CA ARG A 61 -5.63 -11.76 13.15
C ARG A 61 -6.50 -13.01 13.38
N VAL A 62 -7.68 -12.84 14.00
CA VAL A 62 -8.65 -13.92 14.18
C VAL A 62 -9.51 -14.07 12.92
N ALA A 63 -9.87 -12.97 12.28
CA ALA A 63 -10.66 -12.94 11.06
C ALA A 63 -9.91 -13.55 9.85
N SER A 64 -8.58 -13.43 9.79
CA SER A 64 -7.77 -14.07 8.75
C SER A 64 -7.83 -15.61 8.75
N ARG A 65 -8.35 -16.23 9.83
CA ARG A 65 -8.57 -17.68 9.94
C ARG A 65 -9.96 -18.13 9.47
N LEU A 66 -10.85 -17.21 9.11
CA LEU A 66 -12.19 -17.54 8.62
C LEU A 66 -12.20 -17.78 7.09
N PRO A 67 -12.95 -18.79 6.61
CA PRO A 67 -13.08 -19.04 5.17
C PRO A 67 -13.75 -17.83 4.48
N GLY A 68 -13.12 -17.34 3.40
CA GLY A 68 -13.51 -16.10 2.69
C GLY A 68 -12.56 -14.92 2.92
N PHE A 69 -11.89 -14.85 4.08
CA PHE A 69 -10.86 -13.84 4.35
C PHE A 69 -9.56 -14.10 3.59
N ALA A 70 -9.20 -15.37 3.32
CA ALA A 70 -8.06 -15.69 2.46
C ALA A 70 -8.21 -15.10 1.04
N ALA A 71 -9.43 -15.10 0.48
CA ALA A 71 -9.72 -14.48 -0.81
C ALA A 71 -9.77 -12.93 -0.74
N ALA A 72 -10.08 -12.36 0.42
CA ALA A 72 -9.97 -10.92 0.67
C ALA A 72 -8.49 -10.50 0.84
N PHE A 73 -7.70 -11.23 1.61
CA PHE A 73 -6.25 -11.06 1.76
C PHE A 73 -5.51 -11.29 0.44
N ALA A 74 -5.90 -12.28 -0.36
CA ALA A 74 -5.37 -12.47 -1.71
C ALA A 74 -5.70 -11.27 -2.61
N ARG A 75 -6.89 -10.67 -2.49
CA ARG A 75 -7.24 -9.43 -3.21
C ARG A 75 -6.44 -8.22 -2.72
N ILE A 76 -6.11 -8.17 -1.44
CA ILE A 76 -5.20 -7.17 -0.87
C ILE A 76 -3.78 -7.41 -1.40
N ALA A 77 -3.23 -8.62 -1.37
CA ALA A 77 -1.92 -8.91 -1.98
C ALA A 77 -1.90 -8.60 -3.50
N GLN A 78 -3.01 -8.91 -4.20
CA GLN A 78 -3.15 -8.64 -5.62
C GLN A 78 -3.13 -7.15 -5.98
N HIS A 79 -3.54 -6.22 -5.09
CA HIS A 79 -3.45 -4.81 -5.44
C HIS A 79 -1.99 -4.33 -5.45
N ALA A 80 -1.16 -4.77 -4.51
CA ALA A 80 0.26 -4.47 -4.50
C ALA A 80 0.95 -5.01 -5.77
N ASP A 81 0.65 -6.25 -6.16
CA ASP A 81 1.18 -6.83 -7.41
C ASP A 81 0.70 -6.09 -8.67
N ARG A 82 -0.57 -5.67 -8.70
CA ARG A 82 -1.12 -4.88 -9.80
C ARG A 82 -0.49 -3.49 -9.86
N SER A 83 -0.34 -2.81 -8.72
CA SER A 83 0.34 -1.53 -8.61
C SER A 83 1.79 -1.63 -9.11
N ALA A 84 2.52 -2.65 -8.68
CA ALA A 84 3.88 -2.91 -9.12
C ALA A 84 3.96 -3.16 -10.65
N THR A 85 3.00 -3.91 -11.19
CA THR A 85 2.91 -4.18 -12.64
C THR A 85 2.61 -2.89 -13.43
N LEU A 86 1.67 -2.07 -12.95
CA LEU A 86 1.35 -0.78 -13.54
C LEU A 86 2.52 0.21 -13.47
N ALA A 87 3.25 0.22 -12.36
CA ALA A 87 4.47 1.03 -12.20
C ALA A 87 5.54 0.62 -13.22
N ARG A 88 5.77 -0.69 -13.41
CA ARG A 88 6.68 -1.19 -14.46
C ARG A 88 6.23 -0.79 -15.86
N ALA A 89 4.94 -0.89 -16.15
CA ALA A 89 4.38 -0.46 -17.44
C ALA A 89 4.50 1.05 -17.67
N ALA A 90 4.48 1.85 -16.60
CA ALA A 90 4.72 3.29 -16.62
C ALA A 90 6.21 3.68 -16.70
N GLY A 91 7.13 2.71 -16.77
CA GLY A 91 8.57 2.95 -16.89
C GLY A 91 9.34 3.00 -15.57
N CYS A 92 8.70 2.74 -14.42
CA CYS A 92 9.41 2.65 -13.14
C CYS A 92 10.38 1.46 -13.12
N THR A 93 11.41 1.57 -12.30
CA THR A 93 12.47 0.56 -12.16
C THR A 93 11.96 -0.73 -11.50
N PRO A 94 12.69 -1.85 -11.64
CA PRO A 94 12.40 -3.08 -10.89
C PRO A 94 12.37 -2.86 -9.37
N ARG A 95 13.31 -2.05 -8.84
CA ARG A 95 13.39 -1.71 -7.41
C ARG A 95 12.13 -0.98 -6.93
N THR A 96 11.65 0.00 -7.68
CA THR A 96 10.37 0.70 -7.38
C THR A 96 9.20 -0.30 -7.29
N ALA A 97 9.13 -1.24 -8.24
CA ALA A 97 8.06 -2.24 -8.27
C ALA A 97 8.16 -3.26 -7.11
N GLU A 98 9.36 -3.62 -6.69
CA GLU A 98 9.58 -4.49 -5.53
C GLU A 98 9.22 -3.82 -4.20
N LEU A 99 9.53 -2.53 -4.05
CA LEU A 99 9.10 -1.74 -2.90
C LEU A 99 7.57 -1.70 -2.80
N ILE A 100 6.88 -1.46 -3.91
CA ILE A 100 5.40 -1.48 -3.98
C ILE A 100 4.85 -2.88 -3.65
N ARG A 101 5.39 -3.92 -4.28
CA ARG A 101 4.91 -5.31 -4.10
C ARG A 101 5.02 -5.76 -2.65
N ASN A 102 6.11 -5.41 -1.99
CA ASN A 102 6.43 -5.88 -0.64
C ASN A 102 6.11 -4.86 0.46
N GLN A 103 5.29 -3.83 0.18
CA GLN A 103 5.00 -2.76 1.15
C GLN A 103 4.49 -3.26 2.52
N ALA A 104 3.69 -4.34 2.53
CA ALA A 104 3.10 -4.90 3.75
C ALA A 104 4.10 -5.77 4.54
N ALA A 105 5.13 -6.27 3.88
CA ALA A 105 6.19 -7.10 4.46
C ALA A 105 7.53 -6.75 3.77
N PRO A 106 8.14 -5.60 4.12
CA PRO A 106 9.31 -5.07 3.44
C PRO A 106 10.47 -6.06 3.39
N LEU A 107 11.08 -6.20 2.20
CA LEU A 107 12.35 -6.92 2.04
C LEU A 107 13.55 -6.00 2.23
N ASP A 108 13.42 -4.73 1.82
CA ASP A 108 14.42 -3.68 2.09
C ASP A 108 14.17 -3.10 3.48
N PRO A 109 15.10 -3.29 4.44
CA PRO A 109 14.90 -2.87 5.83
C PRO A 109 14.97 -1.35 6.01
N VAL A 110 15.44 -0.59 5.02
CA VAL A 110 15.55 0.87 5.07
C VAL A 110 14.44 1.50 4.26
N HIS A 111 14.40 1.29 2.95
CA HIS A 111 13.46 1.97 2.06
C HIS A 111 12.07 1.34 2.11
N GLY A 112 12.00 0.02 2.21
CA GLY A 112 10.71 -0.66 2.32
C GLY A 112 10.05 -0.40 3.67
N GLU A 113 10.83 -0.32 4.74
CA GLU A 113 10.33 0.03 6.07
C GLU A 113 9.91 1.50 6.15
N ALA A 114 10.69 2.42 5.56
CA ALA A 114 10.30 3.83 5.44
C ALA A 114 8.97 4.00 4.70
N LEU A 115 8.78 3.25 3.60
CA LEU A 115 7.52 3.25 2.85
C LEU A 115 6.35 2.76 3.72
N ARG A 116 6.52 1.64 4.44
CA ARG A 116 5.50 1.09 5.34
C ARG A 116 5.11 2.07 6.45
N LEU A 117 6.10 2.71 7.07
CA LEU A 117 5.86 3.69 8.14
C LEU A 117 5.16 4.94 7.63
N ALA A 118 5.51 5.42 6.43
CA ALA A 118 4.87 6.57 5.82
C ALA A 118 3.43 6.28 5.38
N ASP A 119 3.14 5.06 4.92
CA ASP A 119 1.78 4.60 4.60
C ASP A 119 0.90 4.47 5.86
N GLU A 120 1.41 3.88 6.93
CA GLU A 120 0.67 3.74 8.20
C GLU A 120 0.37 5.08 8.90
N ALA A 121 1.12 6.14 8.56
CA ALA A 121 0.97 7.47 9.15
C ALA A 121 -0.08 8.35 8.47
N ASN A 122 -0.60 7.95 7.30
CA ASN A 122 -1.55 8.72 6.49
C ASN A 122 -2.85 7.94 6.26
#